data_AF-A0AAE3SZ29-F1
#
_entry.id   AF-A0AAE3SZ29-F1
#
_cell.length_a   1.000
_cell.length_b   1.000
_cell.length_c   1.000
_cell.angle_alpha   90.00
_cell.angle_beta   90.00
_cell.angle_gamma   90.00
#
_symmetry.space_group_name_H-M   'P 1'
#
loop_
_entity.id
_entity.type
_entity.pdbx_description
1 polymer ?
#
loop_
_entity_poly.entity_id
_entity_poly.type
_entity_poly.pdbx_seq_one_letter_code
_entity_poly.pdbx_strand_id
1 'polypeptide(L)'
;MFPQTRQEGNVAGGHIAGRDVNITTHTAPHNYIDQLYESLKHEVNNSTPQEFIEQLQHFMASPPSQLSRSLADKLSDTNRQDIVETAELAKERAAKKIMRFQTSSAAQEIFAHILGELHTKYVQHVRPLIEAEATRLEIDAAFEEKVVAPVAQSMRPSTLGLSADVVHAFLFFLAGSCHVRWD
;
A
#
# COMPACT_ATOMS: atom_id res chain seq x y z
N MET A 1 42.85 -52.27 -6.12
CA MET A 1 42.18 -52.25 -4.79
C MET A 1 42.05 -50.79 -4.40
N PHE A 2 40.87 -50.19 -4.52
CA PHE A 2 40.66 -48.76 -4.20
C PHE A 2 40.37 -48.62 -2.70
N PRO A 3 40.99 -47.67 -1.97
CA PRO A 3 40.70 -47.47 -0.57
C PRO A 3 39.28 -46.91 -0.39
N GLN A 4 38.52 -47.50 0.53
CA GLN A 4 37.24 -46.94 0.96
C GLN A 4 37.51 -45.82 1.96
N THR A 5 37.12 -44.60 1.62
CA THR A 5 37.09 -43.47 2.56
C THR A 5 35.90 -43.62 3.49
N ARG A 6 36.16 -43.84 4.77
CA ARG A 6 35.14 -43.93 5.83
C ARG A 6 35.13 -42.60 6.59
N GLN A 7 34.05 -41.83 6.50
CA GLN A 7 33.86 -40.60 7.27
C GLN A 7 33.00 -40.91 8.50
N GLU A 8 33.51 -40.63 9.70
CA GLU A 8 32.83 -40.91 10.98
C GLU A 8 33.01 -39.70 11.92
N GLY A 9 31.96 -39.30 12.65
CA GLY A 9 32.03 -38.27 13.69
C GLY A 9 31.60 -36.84 13.30
N ASN A 10 30.93 -36.64 12.17
CA ASN A 10 30.53 -35.30 11.76
C ASN A 10 29.30 -34.78 12.52
N VAL A 11 29.42 -33.60 13.13
CA VAL A 11 28.30 -32.82 13.68
C VAL A 11 28.27 -31.49 12.92
N ALA A 12 27.22 -31.26 12.12
CA ALA A 12 27.03 -30.00 11.40
C ALA A 12 25.61 -29.49 11.59
N GLY A 13 25.46 -28.19 11.84
CA GLY A 13 24.16 -27.50 11.85
C GLY A 13 23.63 -27.17 10.45
N GLY A 14 24.06 -27.91 9.42
CA GLY A 14 23.81 -27.66 8.00
C GLY A 14 24.10 -28.90 7.14
N HIS A 15 24.22 -28.74 5.82
CA HIS A 15 24.38 -29.87 4.90
C HIS A 15 25.80 -30.47 4.89
N ILE A 16 25.90 -31.80 4.93
CA ILE A 16 27.14 -32.56 4.71
C ILE A 16 26.98 -33.41 3.45
N ALA A 17 27.84 -33.23 2.44
CA ALA A 17 27.90 -34.11 1.27
C ALA A 17 29.34 -34.39 0.85
N GLY A 18 29.55 -35.57 0.25
CA GLY A 18 30.87 -36.08 -0.11
C GLY A 18 31.38 -35.73 -1.52
N ARG A 19 30.57 -35.10 -2.39
CA ARG A 19 31.04 -34.66 -3.73
C ARG A 19 30.59 -33.24 -4.07
N ASP A 20 29.29 -32.95 -4.15
CA ASP A 20 28.76 -31.59 -4.34
C ASP A 20 27.44 -31.42 -3.57
N VAL A 21 27.22 -30.26 -2.94
CA VAL A 21 25.90 -29.82 -2.45
C VAL A 21 25.41 -28.74 -3.40
N ASN A 22 24.38 -29.04 -4.19
CA ASN A 22 23.79 -28.05 -5.09
C ASN A 22 22.55 -27.45 -4.40
N ILE A 23 22.72 -26.28 -3.77
CA ILE A 23 21.63 -25.54 -3.14
C ILE A 23 21.04 -24.58 -4.18
N THR A 24 19.95 -24.97 -4.83
CA THR A 24 19.19 -24.04 -5.67
C THR A 24 18.28 -23.21 -4.78
N THR A 25 18.78 -22.06 -4.32
CA THR A 25 17.92 -21.04 -3.72
C THR A 25 17.09 -20.42 -4.84
N HIS A 26 15.83 -20.82 -4.94
CA HIS A 26 14.83 -20.01 -5.63
C HIS A 26 14.59 -18.76 -4.77
N THR A 27 15.41 -17.73 -4.95
CA THR A 27 14.98 -16.37 -4.60
C THR A 27 13.77 -16.10 -5.47
N ALA A 28 12.57 -16.18 -4.87
CA ALA A 28 11.38 -15.60 -5.47
C ALA A 28 11.73 -14.18 -5.94
N PRO A 29 11.19 -13.69 -7.07
CA PRO A 29 11.36 -12.29 -7.42
C PRO A 29 10.84 -11.49 -6.22
N HIS A 30 11.74 -10.90 -5.44
CA HIS A 30 11.37 -10.05 -4.33
C HIS A 30 10.57 -8.91 -4.95
N ASN A 31 9.27 -8.87 -4.66
CA ASN A 31 8.45 -7.75 -5.11
C ASN A 31 9.08 -6.49 -4.52
N TYR A 32 9.12 -5.39 -5.27
CA TYR A 32 9.65 -4.11 -4.79
C TYR A 32 9.11 -3.76 -3.39
N ILE A 33 7.85 -4.07 -3.13
CA ILE A 33 7.20 -3.93 -1.82
C ILE A 33 7.81 -4.81 -0.71
N ASP A 34 8.20 -6.05 -1.01
CA ASP A 34 8.85 -6.94 -0.05
C ASP A 34 10.22 -6.39 0.38
N GLN A 35 10.98 -5.82 -0.57
CA GLN A 35 12.26 -5.14 -0.28
C GLN A 35 12.04 -3.91 0.62
N LEU A 36 10.98 -3.14 0.38
CA LEU A 36 10.63 -2.00 1.24
C LEU A 36 10.24 -2.46 2.65
N TYR A 37 9.51 -3.57 2.78
CA TYR A 37 9.17 -4.11 4.09
C TYR A 37 10.38 -4.63 4.87
N GLU A 38 11.38 -5.20 4.19
CA GLU A 38 12.65 -5.57 4.81
C GLU A 38 13.41 -4.32 5.28
N SER A 39 13.56 -3.31 4.41
CA SER A 39 14.18 -2.03 4.76
C SER A 39 13.51 -1.35 5.96
N LEU A 40 12.18 -1.37 6.02
CA LEU A 40 11.42 -0.85 7.15
C LEU A 40 11.79 -1.53 8.48
N LYS A 41 11.94 -2.86 8.49
CA LYS A 41 12.34 -3.60 9.70
C LYS A 41 13.73 -3.18 10.19
N HIS A 42 14.62 -2.81 9.28
CA HIS A 42 15.97 -2.34 9.61
C HIS A 42 15.96 -0.88 10.10
N GLU A 43 15.16 0.00 9.48
CA GLU A 43 15.04 1.42 9.85
C GLU A 43 14.44 1.66 11.24
N VAL A 44 13.52 0.79 11.70
CA VAL A 44 12.93 0.88 13.05
C VAL A 44 13.99 0.87 14.16
N ASN A 45 15.20 0.36 13.89
CA ASN A 45 16.32 0.33 14.83
C ASN A 45 17.25 1.55 14.76
N ASN A 46 17.19 2.37 13.71
CA ASN A 46 18.06 3.52 13.48
C ASN A 46 17.22 4.79 13.27
N SER A 47 16.93 5.51 14.35
CA SER A 47 16.06 6.69 14.32
C SER A 47 16.82 7.96 13.88
N THR A 48 16.85 8.23 12.58
CA THR A 48 17.19 9.56 12.05
C THR A 48 15.92 10.21 11.48
N PRO A 49 15.58 11.47 11.85
CA PRO A 49 14.45 12.16 11.25
C PRO A 49 14.69 12.36 9.75
N GLN A 50 13.80 11.84 8.90
CA GLN A 50 13.77 12.10 7.46
C GLN A 50 12.56 12.95 7.11
N GLU A 51 12.71 13.82 6.11
CA GLU A 51 11.59 14.55 5.51
C GLU A 51 10.73 13.63 4.64
N PHE A 52 9.53 14.09 4.26
CA PHE A 52 8.68 13.33 3.35
C PHE A 52 9.32 13.20 1.96
N ILE A 53 9.28 12.02 1.35
CA ILE A 53 9.68 11.82 -0.05
C ILE A 53 8.75 12.63 -0.97
N GLU A 54 9.31 13.14 -2.07
CA GLU A 54 8.62 14.02 -3.02
C GLU A 54 7.30 13.42 -3.54
N GLN A 55 7.27 12.12 -3.80
CA GLN A 55 6.07 11.41 -4.25
C GLN A 55 4.94 11.44 -3.22
N LEU A 56 5.26 11.30 -1.93
CA LEU A 56 4.27 11.36 -0.87
C LEU A 56 3.83 12.81 -0.61
N GLN A 57 4.76 13.76 -0.70
CA GLN A 57 4.46 15.19 -0.63
C GLN A 57 3.44 15.61 -1.68
N HIS A 58 3.52 15.06 -2.91
CA HIS A 58 2.54 15.32 -3.96
C HIS A 58 1.11 14.89 -3.55
N PHE A 59 0.94 13.73 -2.92
CA PHE A 59 -0.37 13.27 -2.44
C PHE A 59 -0.87 14.00 -1.20
N MET A 60 0.05 14.52 -0.38
CA MET A 60 -0.26 15.31 0.81
C MET A 60 -0.54 16.78 0.49
N ALA A 61 -0.05 17.29 -0.65
CA ALA A 61 -0.31 18.65 -1.09
C ALA A 61 -1.79 18.80 -1.47
N SER A 62 -2.53 19.58 -0.67
CA SER A 62 -3.88 20.01 -1.04
C SER A 62 -3.79 21.16 -2.05
N PRO A 63 -4.61 21.17 -3.12
CA PRO A 63 -4.75 22.36 -3.95
C PRO A 63 -5.25 23.55 -3.13
N PRO A 64 -5.01 24.79 -3.58
CA PRO A 64 -5.44 25.99 -2.87
C PRO A 64 -6.93 25.94 -2.53
N SER A 65 -7.25 26.24 -1.27
CA SER A 65 -8.58 26.07 -0.65
C SER A 65 -9.74 26.75 -1.38
N GLN A 66 -9.45 27.70 -2.27
CA GLN A 66 -10.44 28.42 -3.07
C GLN A 66 -10.98 27.62 -4.27
N LEU A 67 -10.35 26.50 -4.64
CA LEU A 67 -10.76 25.63 -5.77
C LEU A 67 -11.19 24.22 -5.31
N SER A 68 -10.95 23.85 -4.07
CA SER A 68 -11.24 22.51 -3.55
C SER A 68 -12.63 22.45 -2.91
N ARG A 69 -13.57 21.73 -3.52
CA ARG A 69 -14.78 21.25 -2.81
C ARG A 69 -14.39 20.25 -1.73
N SER A 70 -15.06 20.29 -0.57
CA SER A 70 -14.80 19.33 0.49
C SER A 70 -15.24 17.92 0.08
N LEU A 71 -14.67 16.89 0.71
CA LEU A 71 -15.09 15.51 0.47
C LEU A 71 -16.59 15.34 0.81
N ALA A 72 -17.06 15.99 1.87
CA ALA A 72 -18.46 16.04 2.24
C ALA A 72 -19.36 16.62 1.14
N ASP A 73 -18.93 17.69 0.47
CA ASP A 73 -19.68 18.30 -0.64
C ASP A 73 -19.74 17.34 -1.85
N LYS A 74 -18.61 16.75 -2.23
CA LYS A 74 -18.53 15.78 -3.35
C LYS A 74 -19.43 14.57 -3.15
N LEU A 75 -19.48 14.04 -1.93
CA LEU A 75 -20.34 12.92 -1.58
C LEU A 75 -21.82 13.33 -1.47
N SER A 76 -22.10 14.56 -1.04
CA SER A 76 -23.47 15.08 -1.00
C SER A 76 -24.05 15.27 -2.40
N ASP A 77 -23.24 15.77 -3.35
CA ASP A 77 -23.62 15.98 -4.75
C ASP A 77 -23.98 14.65 -5.45
N THR A 78 -23.40 13.53 -5.00
CA THR A 78 -23.64 12.18 -5.54
C THR A 78 -24.69 11.39 -4.77
N ASN A 79 -25.48 12.05 -3.91
CA ASN A 79 -26.52 11.42 -3.09
C ASN A 79 -25.98 10.34 -2.13
N ARG A 80 -24.76 10.55 -1.61
CA ARG A 80 -24.03 9.66 -0.69
C ARG A 80 -23.82 10.30 0.70
N GLN A 81 -24.80 11.07 1.16
CA GLN A 81 -24.75 11.70 2.49
C GLN A 81 -24.64 10.71 3.64
N ASP A 82 -25.14 9.48 3.45
CA ASP A 82 -25.11 8.39 4.44
C ASP A 82 -23.69 7.98 4.85
N ILE A 83 -22.70 8.19 3.97
CA ILE A 83 -21.30 7.78 4.22
C ILE A 83 -20.37 8.96 4.54
N VAL A 84 -20.84 10.21 4.50
CA VAL A 84 -20.00 11.41 4.67
C VAL A 84 -19.24 11.40 6.00
N GLU A 85 -19.92 11.15 7.11
CA GLU A 85 -19.31 11.13 8.44
C GLU A 85 -18.23 10.05 8.54
N THR A 86 -18.55 8.85 8.02
CA THR A 86 -17.62 7.71 8.02
C THR A 86 -16.41 8.01 7.13
N ALA A 87 -16.60 8.64 5.97
CA ALA A 87 -15.56 8.97 5.02
C ALA A 87 -14.59 10.04 5.56
N GLU A 88 -15.07 11.09 6.22
CA GLU A 88 -14.22 12.11 6.85
C GLU A 88 -13.39 11.51 8.01
N LEU A 89 -14.01 10.67 8.85
CA LEU A 89 -13.31 9.99 9.92
C LEU A 89 -12.26 9.01 9.41
N ALA A 90 -12.55 8.29 8.31
CA ALA A 90 -11.60 7.41 7.65
C ALA A 90 -10.42 8.20 7.06
N LYS A 91 -10.69 9.33 6.39
CA LYS A 91 -9.66 10.24 5.87
C LYS A 91 -8.73 10.75 6.98
N GLU A 92 -9.28 11.17 8.11
CA GLU A 92 -8.46 11.63 9.25
C GLU A 92 -7.58 10.51 9.82
N ARG A 93 -8.13 9.29 9.92
CA ARG A 93 -7.38 8.11 10.35
C ARG A 93 -6.23 7.77 9.40
N ALA A 94 -6.47 7.85 8.09
CA ALA A 94 -5.45 7.64 7.07
C ALA A 94 -4.32 8.68 7.18
N ALA A 95 -4.67 9.96 7.31
CA ALA A 95 -3.70 11.04 7.49
C ALA A 95 -2.83 10.83 8.75
N LYS A 96 -3.45 10.51 9.88
CA LYS A 96 -2.75 10.19 11.14
C LYS A 96 -1.81 9.00 10.98
N LYS A 97 -2.22 7.98 10.21
CA LYS A 97 -1.39 6.80 9.96
C LYS A 97 -0.17 7.16 9.11
N ILE A 98 -0.30 7.97 8.06
CA ILE A 98 0.83 8.45 7.26
C ILE A 98 1.80 9.25 8.15
N MET A 99 1.28 10.20 8.92
CA MET A 99 2.10 11.03 9.82
C MET A 99 2.85 10.23 10.88
N ARG A 100 2.26 9.13 11.37
CA ARG A 100 2.92 8.25 12.36
C ARG A 100 4.22 7.64 11.85
N PHE A 101 4.34 7.38 10.55
CA PHE A 101 5.56 6.82 9.96
C PHE A 101 6.35 7.84 9.13
N GLN A 102 6.16 9.13 9.39
CA GLN A 102 6.89 10.19 8.69
C GLN A 102 8.41 10.10 8.85
N THR A 103 8.93 9.38 9.86
CA THR A 103 10.37 9.27 10.11
C THR A 103 11.04 8.07 9.42
N SER A 104 10.31 7.27 8.65
CA SER A 104 10.86 6.09 7.96
C SER A 104 10.70 6.23 6.45
N SER A 105 11.82 6.33 5.72
CA SER A 105 11.84 6.36 4.26
C SER A 105 11.12 5.16 3.67
N ALA A 106 11.38 3.96 4.17
CA ALA A 106 10.74 2.75 3.66
C ALA A 106 9.21 2.77 3.83
N ALA A 107 8.70 3.23 4.98
CA ALA A 107 7.26 3.36 5.18
C ALA A 107 6.64 4.42 4.27
N GLN A 108 7.33 5.54 4.06
CA GLN A 108 6.87 6.59 3.16
C GLN A 108 6.82 6.12 1.70
N GLU A 109 7.82 5.36 1.24
CA GLU A 109 7.84 4.74 -0.10
C GLU A 109 6.68 3.76 -0.28
N ILE A 110 6.40 2.94 0.74
CA ILE A 110 5.23 2.04 0.74
C ILE A 110 3.93 2.85 0.61
N PHE A 111 3.77 3.93 1.37
CA PHE A 111 2.57 4.76 1.26
C PHE A 111 2.45 5.45 -0.09
N ALA A 112 3.53 5.99 -0.65
CA ALA A 112 3.53 6.59 -1.98
C ALA A 112 3.13 5.58 -3.05
N HIS A 113 3.65 4.36 -2.97
CA HIS A 113 3.30 3.28 -3.89
C HIS A 113 1.82 2.91 -3.80
N ILE A 114 1.28 2.73 -2.59
CA ILE A 114 -0.13 2.41 -2.35
C ILE A 114 -1.05 3.52 -2.90
N LEU A 115 -0.73 4.78 -2.58
CA LEU A 115 -1.52 5.93 -3.04
C LEU A 115 -1.50 6.06 -4.56
N GLY A 116 -0.35 5.82 -5.19
CA GLY A 116 -0.20 5.82 -6.65
C GLY A 116 -0.98 4.70 -7.34
N GLU A 117 -0.93 3.48 -6.80
CA GLU A 117 -1.72 2.35 -7.32
C GLU A 117 -3.22 2.58 -7.16
N LEU A 118 -3.66 3.06 -5.99
CA LEU A 118 -5.05 3.39 -5.74
C LEU A 118 -5.56 4.45 -6.71
N HIS A 119 -4.82 5.54 -6.88
CA HIS A 119 -5.17 6.60 -7.81
C HIS A 119 -5.29 6.06 -9.25
N THR A 120 -4.30 5.28 -9.69
CA THR A 120 -4.30 4.69 -11.04
C THR A 120 -5.52 3.81 -11.28
N LYS A 121 -5.80 2.87 -10.36
CA LYS A 121 -6.93 1.95 -10.47
C LYS A 121 -8.28 2.66 -10.39
N TYR A 122 -8.40 3.67 -9.54
CA TYR A 122 -9.59 4.50 -9.47
C TYR A 122 -9.87 5.20 -10.80
N VAL A 123 -8.86 5.84 -11.37
CA VAL A 123 -8.97 6.53 -12.67
C VAL A 123 -9.32 5.58 -13.81
N GLN A 124 -8.84 4.34 -13.77
CA GLN A 124 -9.08 3.35 -14.82
C GLN A 124 -10.44 2.64 -14.70
N HIS A 125 -10.95 2.42 -13.49
CA HIS A 125 -12.11 1.55 -13.28
C HIS A 125 -13.33 2.25 -12.69
N VAL A 126 -13.13 3.26 -11.85
CA VAL A 126 -14.23 3.94 -11.15
C VAL A 126 -14.62 5.23 -11.84
N ARG A 127 -13.63 6.05 -12.24
CA ARG A 127 -13.89 7.32 -12.94
C ARG A 127 -14.74 7.15 -14.21
N PRO A 128 -14.49 6.17 -15.09
CA PRO A 128 -15.31 5.98 -16.28
C PRO A 128 -16.77 5.59 -15.97
N LEU A 129 -17.01 4.91 -14.84
CA LEU A 129 -18.37 4.57 -14.41
C LEU A 129 -19.13 5.79 -13.90
N ILE A 130 -18.45 6.69 -13.20
CA ILE A 130 -19.02 7.97 -12.76
C ILE A 130 -19.36 8.82 -13.99
N GLU A 131 -18.42 8.95 -14.94
CA GLU A 131 -18.65 9.67 -16.21
C GLU A 131 -19.78 9.07 -17.05
N ALA A 132 -20.04 7.76 -16.92
CA ALA A 132 -21.14 7.06 -17.58
C ALA A 132 -22.47 7.08 -16.80
N GLU A 133 -22.56 7.84 -15.70
CA GLU A 133 -23.73 7.91 -14.82
C GLU A 133 -24.20 6.53 -14.31
N ALA A 134 -23.25 5.61 -14.09
CA ALA A 134 -23.54 4.28 -13.60
C ALA A 134 -24.20 4.31 -12.21
N THR A 135 -24.89 3.23 -11.86
CA THR A 135 -25.60 3.16 -10.58
C THR A 135 -24.61 3.14 -9.41
N ARG A 136 -25.08 3.61 -8.24
CA ARG A 136 -24.31 3.54 -6.98
C ARG A 136 -23.76 2.15 -6.72
N LEU A 137 -24.56 1.10 -6.96
CA LEU A 137 -24.17 -0.28 -6.74
C LEU A 137 -23.02 -0.71 -7.65
N GLU A 138 -23.03 -0.33 -8.92
CA GLU A 138 -21.97 -0.64 -9.87
C GLU A 138 -20.66 0.08 -9.52
N ILE A 139 -20.76 1.35 -9.13
CA ILE A 139 -19.61 2.13 -8.66
C ILE A 139 -19.02 1.48 -7.40
N ASP A 140 -19.85 1.13 -6.42
CA ASP A 140 -19.41 0.53 -5.15
C ASP A 140 -18.80 -0.86 -5.37
N ALA A 141 -19.36 -1.66 -6.29
CA ALA A 141 -18.79 -2.95 -6.67
C ALA A 141 -17.43 -2.80 -7.36
N ALA A 142 -17.32 -1.90 -8.35
CA ALA A 142 -16.07 -1.62 -9.04
C ALA A 142 -15.01 -1.09 -8.07
N PHE A 143 -15.43 -0.26 -7.12
CA PHE A 143 -14.59 0.28 -6.08
C PHE A 143 -13.96 -0.82 -5.21
N GLU A 144 -14.78 -1.71 -4.67
CA GLU A 144 -14.30 -2.78 -3.80
C GLU A 144 -13.49 -3.83 -4.61
N GLU A 145 -14.04 -4.30 -5.72
CA GLU A 145 -13.49 -5.44 -6.47
C GLU A 145 -12.30 -5.08 -7.36
N LYS A 146 -12.26 -3.87 -7.93
CA LYS A 146 -11.23 -3.46 -8.90
C LYS A 146 -10.19 -2.52 -8.32
N VAL A 147 -10.47 -1.87 -7.18
CA VAL A 147 -9.55 -0.90 -6.56
C VAL A 147 -9.06 -1.39 -5.20
N VAL A 148 -9.96 -1.52 -4.21
CA VAL A 148 -9.56 -1.81 -2.81
C VAL A 148 -9.02 -3.23 -2.65
N ALA A 149 -9.76 -4.24 -3.07
CA ALA A 149 -9.37 -5.64 -2.93
C ALA A 149 -8.02 -5.98 -3.60
N PRO A 150 -7.76 -5.61 -4.87
CA PRO A 150 -6.48 -5.94 -5.51
C PRO A 150 -5.29 -5.22 -4.87
N VAL A 151 -5.44 -3.95 -4.48
CA VAL A 151 -4.38 -3.23 -3.76
C VAL A 151 -4.14 -3.89 -2.40
N ALA A 152 -5.19 -4.16 -1.64
CA ALA A 152 -5.06 -4.82 -0.33
C ALA A 152 -4.42 -6.23 -0.43
N GLN A 153 -4.67 -6.97 -1.53
CA GLN A 153 -4.04 -8.27 -1.76
C GLN A 153 -2.56 -8.16 -2.15
N SER A 154 -2.20 -7.19 -3.01
CA SER A 154 -0.81 -6.96 -3.43
C SER A 154 0.12 -6.59 -2.27
N MET A 155 -0.43 -6.01 -1.20
CA MET A 155 0.32 -5.54 -0.04
C MET A 155 0.48 -6.62 1.05
N ARG A 156 -0.03 -7.83 0.86
CA ARG A 156 0.08 -8.93 1.84
C ARG A 156 1.36 -9.74 1.63
N PRO A 157 2.12 -10.05 2.71
CA PRO A 157 1.85 -9.71 4.11
C PRO A 157 2.29 -8.28 4.47
N SER A 158 1.38 -7.49 5.05
CA SER A 158 1.69 -6.10 5.40
C SER A 158 2.28 -5.97 6.80
N THR A 159 3.50 -5.47 6.95
CA THR A 159 4.07 -5.17 8.28
C THR A 159 3.54 -3.87 8.88
N LEU A 160 2.97 -2.97 8.06
CA LEU A 160 2.32 -1.73 8.50
C LEU A 160 0.87 -1.92 9.01
N GLY A 161 0.34 -3.15 8.99
CA GLY A 161 -1.07 -3.43 9.29
C GLY A 161 -1.99 -2.73 8.29
N LEU A 162 -1.80 -3.04 7.01
CA LEU A 162 -2.57 -2.52 5.88
C LEU A 162 -3.67 -3.53 5.57
N SER A 163 -4.81 -3.36 6.24
CA SER A 163 -6.04 -4.11 5.97
C SER A 163 -6.92 -3.35 4.97
N ALA A 164 -7.94 -4.02 4.44
CA ALA A 164 -8.80 -3.46 3.38
C ALA A 164 -9.50 -2.16 3.80
N ASP A 165 -9.89 -2.04 5.07
CA ASP A 165 -10.42 -0.81 5.68
C ASP A 165 -9.42 0.35 5.67
N VAL A 166 -8.12 0.07 5.89
CA VAL A 166 -7.05 1.08 5.82
C VAL A 166 -6.82 1.53 4.37
N VAL A 167 -6.85 0.58 3.42
CA VAL A 167 -6.74 0.89 1.98
C VAL A 167 -7.93 1.72 1.51
N HIS A 168 -9.13 1.38 1.97
CA HIS A 168 -10.34 2.15 1.71
C HIS A 168 -10.22 3.58 2.28
N ALA A 169 -9.69 3.73 3.50
CA ALA A 169 -9.44 5.02 4.12
C ALA A 169 -8.41 5.88 3.34
N PHE A 170 -7.38 5.27 2.74
CA PHE A 170 -6.43 5.98 1.89
C PHE A 170 -7.05 6.58 0.64
N LEU A 171 -8.08 5.94 0.09
CA LEU A 171 -8.77 6.52 -1.05
C LEU A 171 -9.64 7.72 -0.66
N PHE A 172 -10.32 7.69 0.49
CA PHE A 172 -11.00 8.89 1.02
C PHE A 172 -10.01 10.02 1.31
N PHE A 173 -8.80 9.68 1.75
CA PHE A 173 -7.71 10.64 1.87
C PHE A 173 -7.37 11.28 0.51
N LEU A 174 -7.18 10.49 -0.56
CA LEU A 174 -6.94 11.00 -1.92
C LEU A 174 -8.08 11.88 -2.44
N ALA A 175 -9.33 11.51 -2.14
CA ALA A 175 -10.51 12.28 -2.51
C ALA A 175 -10.57 13.64 -1.77
N GLY A 176 -10.16 13.66 -0.50
CA GLY A 176 -9.98 14.87 0.30
C GLY A 176 -8.88 15.79 -0.25
N SER A 177 -7.75 15.23 -0.70
CA SER A 177 -6.65 15.97 -1.34
C SER A 177 -6.95 16.38 -2.80
N CYS A 178 -8.16 16.14 -3.31
CA CYS A 178 -8.60 16.41 -4.69
C CYS A 178 -7.88 15.63 -5.81
N HIS A 179 -7.11 14.62 -5.46
CA HIS A 179 -6.55 13.67 -6.44
C HIS A 179 -7.61 12.72 -7.01
N VAL A 180 -8.72 12.53 -6.27
CA VAL A 180 -9.86 11.73 -6.69
C VAL A 180 -11.13 12.60 -6.72
N ARG A 181 -11.88 12.51 -7.83
CA ARG A 181 -13.13 13.24 -8.10
C ARG A 181 -14.29 12.27 -8.13
N TRP A 182 -15.32 12.56 -7.35
CA TRP A 182 -16.56 11.77 -7.28
C TRP A 182 -17.70 12.43 -8.05
N ASP A 183 -17.50 13.68 -8.48
CA ASP A 183 -18.39 14.51 -9.31
C ASP A 183 -18.12 14.35 -10.81
#